data_AF-X1S6J4-F1
#
_entry.id   AF-X1S6J4-F1
#
_cell.length_a   1.000
_cell.length_b   1.000
_cell.length_c   1.000
_cell.angle_alpha   90.00
_cell.angle_beta   90.00
_cell.angle_gamma   90.00
#
_symmetry.space_group_name_H-M   'P 1'
#
loop_
_entity.id
_entity.type
_entity.pdbx_description
1 polymer ?
#
loop_
_entity_poly.entity_id
_entity_poly.type
_entity_poly.pdbx_seq_one_letter_code
_entity_poly.pdbx_strand_id
1 'polypeptide(L)' 'MDFSFDKVANTLYIRFSLEEILNSDEISEGIIIDYGKEKGRIP' A
#
# COMPACT_ATOMS: atom_id res chain seq x y z
N MET A 1 11.44 0.59 1.22
CA MET A 1 10.45 1.55 0.69
C MET A 1 10.73 1.69 -0.78
N ASP A 2 9.79 1.27 -1.62
CA ASP A 2 9.94 1.25 -3.07
C ASP A 2 8.88 2.15 -3.71
N PHE A 3 9.20 2.75 -4.85
CA PHE A 3 8.27 3.55 -5.63
C PHE A 3 8.26 3.10 -7.09
N SER A 4 7.08 3.11 -7.71
CA SER A 4 6.93 2.81 -9.13
C SER A 4 5.78 3.62 -9.72
N PHE A 5 5.94 4.09 -10.96
CA PHE A 5 4.89 4.78 -11.70
C PHE A 5 4.49 3.98 -12.93
N ASP A 6 3.20 3.65 -13.03
CA ASP A 6 2.61 3.03 -14.21
C ASP A 6 2.00 4.11 -15.09
N LYS A 7 2.57 4.30 -16.29
CA LYS A 7 2.11 5.29 -17.27
C LYS A 7 0.79 4.92 -17.94
N VAL A 8 0.49 3.64 -18.08
CA VAL A 8 -0.74 3.15 -18.73
C VAL A 8 -1.92 3.34 -17.78
N ALA A 9 -1.72 3.03 -16.50
CA ALA A 9 -2.72 3.26 -15.46
C ALA A 9 -2.76 4.73 -14.96
N ASN A 10 -1.70 5.51 -15.21
CA ASN A 10 -1.45 6.82 -14.62
C ASN A 10 -1.49 6.78 -13.07
N THR A 11 -0.82 5.78 -12.49
CA THR A 11 -0.88 5.46 -11.05
C THR A 11 0.51 5.44 -10.44
N LEU A 12 0.66 6.07 -9.27
CA LEU A 12 1.87 6.01 -8.44
C LEU A 12 1.68 4.98 -7.33
N TYR A 13 2.57 3.99 -7.28
CA TYR A 13 2.63 2.98 -6.24
C TYR A 13 3.76 3.31 -5.26
N ILE A 14 3.44 3.34 -3.97
CA ILE A 14 4.41 3.51 -2.88
C ILE A 14 4.29 2.31 -1.95
N ARG A 15 5.36 1.51 -1.87
CA ARG A 15 5.39 0.31 -1.04
C ARG A 15 6.21 0.53 0.22
N PHE A 16 5.54 0.50 1.37
CA PHE A 16 6.19 0.66 2.67
C PHE A 16 6.71 -0.65 3.25
N SER A 17 6.04 -1.79 2.99
CA SER A 17 6.44 -3.12 3.45
C SER A 17 6.30 -4.18 2.35
N LEU A 18 6.91 -5.35 2.55
CA LEU A 18 6.79 -6.53 1.67
C LEU A 18 5.78 -7.55 2.19
N GLU A 19 4.95 -7.15 3.15
CA GLU A 19 3.98 -8.06 3.77
C GLU A 19 2.81 -8.34 2.84
N GLU A 20 2.13 -9.46 3.07
CA GLU A 20 0.90 -9.80 2.37
C GLU A 20 -0.19 -8.77 2.70
N ILE A 21 -0.89 -8.32 1.66
CA ILE A 21 -2.03 -7.40 1.78
C ILE A 21 -3.21 -8.18 2.32
N LEU A 22 -3.81 -7.70 3.40
CA LEU A 22 -4.99 -8.31 4.03
C LEU A 22 -6.28 -7.56 3.69
N ASN A 23 -6.20 -6.24 3.59
CA ASN A 23 -7.32 -5.38 3.23
C ASN A 23 -6.83 -4.18 2.41
N SER A 24 -7.72 -3.59 1.64
CA SER A 24 -7.50 -2.38 0.85
C SER A 24 -8.70 -1.44 1.03
N ASP A 25 -8.44 -0.18 1.40
CA ASP A 25 -9.48 0.84 1.54
C ASP A 25 -9.16 2.07 0.69
N GLU A 26 -10.19 2.68 0.09
CA GLU A 26 -10.09 4.01 -0.52
C GLU A 26 -10.34 5.07 0.55
N ILE A 27 -9.29 5.79 0.96
CA ILE A 27 -9.37 6.78 2.05
C ILE A 27 -9.70 8.20 1.56
N SER A 28 -9.60 8.41 0.25
CA SER A 28 -9.91 9.65 -0.48
C SER A 28 -10.02 9.30 -1.95
N GLU A 29 -10.72 10.12 -2.74
CA GLU A 29 -10.87 9.91 -4.18
C GLU A 29 -9.50 9.66 -4.86
N GLY A 30 -9.33 8.46 -5.42
CA GLY A 30 -8.11 8.03 -6.11
C GLY A 30 -6.93 7.66 -5.20
N ILE A 31 -7.11 7.59 -3.88
CA ILE A 31 -6.09 7.17 -2.90
C ILE A 31 -6.53 5.87 -2.24
N ILE A 32 -5.87 4.77 -2.61
CA ILE A 32 -6.08 3.44 -2.04
C ILE A 32 -4.90 3.10 -1.13
N ILE A 33 -5.18 2.58 0.07
CA ILE A 33 -4.18 2.08 1.00
C ILE A 33 -4.38 0.58 1.20
N ASP A 34 -3.31 -0.17 0.98
CA ASP A 34 -3.22 -1.60 1.29
C ASP A 34 -2.66 -1.81 2.71
N TYR A 35 -3.42 -2.49 3.55
CA TYR A 35 -3.05 -2.83 4.92
C TYR A 35 -2.54 -4.27 5.00
N GLY A 36 -1.31 -4.42 5.49
CA GLY A 36 -0.72 -5.71 5.81
C GLY A 36 -1.01 -6.14 7.25
N LYS A 37 -0.49 -7.32 7.61
CA LYS A 37 -0.57 -7.85 8.96
C LYS A 37 0.46 -7.13 9.83
N GLU A 38 0.03 -6.28 10.76
CA GLU A 38 0.95 -5.69 11.73
C GLU A 38 1.66 -6.84 12.48
N LYS A 39 2.95 -7.04 12.23
CA LYS A 39 3.80 -7.82 13.15
C LYS A 39 3.91 -6.99 14.41
N GLY A 40 2.98 -7.22 15.33
CA GLY A 40 2.91 -6.52 16.60
C GLY A 40 4.31 -6.39 17.18
N ARG A 41 4.70 -5.15 17.50
CA ARG A 41 5.76 -4.96 18.49
C ARG A 41 5.23 -5.59 19.77
N ILE A 42 5.71 -6.80 20.06
CA ILE A 42 5.60 -7.40 21.38
C ILE A 42 6.40 -6.46 22.29
N PRO A 43 5.79 -5.75 23.25
CA PRO A 43 6.55 -5.00 24.25
C PRO A 43 7.39 -5.93 25.13
#